data_AF-V5W3M2-F1
#
_entry.id   AF-V5W3M2-F1
#
_cell.length_a   1.000
_cell.length_b   1.000
_cell.length_c   1.000
_cell.angle_alpha   90.00
_cell.angle_beta   90.00
_cell.angle_gamma   90.00
#
_symmetry.space_group_name_H-M   'P 1'
#
loop_
_entity.id
_entity.type
_entity.pdbx_description
1 polymer ?
#
loop_
_entity_poly.entity_id
_entity_poly.type
_entity_poly.pdbx_seq_one_letter_code
_entity_poly.pdbx_strand_id
1 'polypeptide(L)' 'MPSGSRDPLVVGGVIGDVLDPFEYSIPMRVTYNNRDVSNGCEFKPPQVVNQPRVNIGGDD' A
#
# COMPACT_ATOMS: atom_id res chain seq x y z
N MET A 1 17.57 6.49 1.21
CA MET A 1 16.83 5.35 1.80
C MET A 1 16.24 5.79 3.12
N PRO A 2 14.91 5.79 3.32
CA PRO A 2 14.35 6.14 4.62
C PRO A 2 14.87 5.16 5.68
N SER A 3 15.84 5.64 6.46
CA SER A 3 16.51 4.92 7.52
C SER A 3 15.75 5.15 8.83
N GLY A 4 14.69 4.40 9.04
CA GLY A 4 13.92 4.49 10.29
C GLY A 4 12.67 3.64 10.20
N SER A 5 12.63 2.57 10.99
CA SER A 5 11.64 1.48 10.95
C SER A 5 11.74 0.60 9.69
N ARG A 6 11.68 -0.72 9.86
CA ARG A 6 11.78 -1.68 8.76
C ARG A 6 10.63 -1.44 7.78
N ASP A 7 10.94 -1.30 6.50
CA ASP A 7 9.94 -1.09 5.44
C ASP A 7 8.87 -2.20 5.52
N PRO A 8 7.59 -1.86 5.72
CA PRO A 8 6.52 -2.86 5.87
C PRO A 8 6.35 -3.74 4.63
N LEU A 9 6.70 -3.28 3.43
CA LEU A 9 6.66 -4.10 2.22
C LEU A 9 7.79 -5.13 2.19
N VAL A 10 8.94 -4.83 2.81
CA VAL A 10 10.03 -5.81 3.00
C VAL A 10 9.66 -6.79 4.11
N VAL A 11 9.15 -6.31 5.25
CA VAL A 11 8.76 -7.17 6.39
C VAL A 11 7.62 -8.11 6.01
N GLY A 12 6.67 -7.65 5.19
CA GLY A 12 5.57 -8.44 4.68
C GLY A 12 5.92 -9.36 3.50
N GLY A 13 7.18 -9.38 3.03
CA GLY A 13 7.64 -10.20 1.91
C GLY A 13 7.23 -9.72 0.52
N VAL A 14 6.43 -8.65 0.42
CA VAL A 14 5.96 -8.11 -0.87
C VAL A 14 7.15 -7.68 -1.76
N ILE A 15 8.12 -6.97 -1.18
CA ILE A 15 9.42 -6.76 -1.83
C ILE A 15 10.23 -8.04 -1.65
N GLY A 16 10.61 -8.65 -2.77
CA GLY A 16 11.23 -9.98 -2.83
C GLY A 16 10.31 -11.02 -3.48
N ASP A 17 9.07 -11.18 -2.98
CA ASP A 17 8.14 -12.18 -3.52
C ASP A 17 7.34 -11.66 -4.72
N VAL A 18 7.02 -10.36 -4.75
CA VAL A 18 6.13 -9.76 -5.77
C VAL A 18 6.81 -8.64 -6.55
N LEU A 19 7.58 -7.79 -5.86
CA LEU A 19 8.23 -6.61 -6.43
C LEU A 19 9.73 -6.62 -6.15
N ASP A 20 10.52 -6.08 -7.08
CA ASP A 20 11.90 -5.71 -6.79
C ASP A 20 11.96 -4.46 -5.90
N PRO A 21 13.04 -4.27 -5.11
CA PRO A 21 13.23 -3.05 -4.34
C PRO A 21 13.16 -1.80 -5.22
N PHE A 22 12.40 -0.80 -4.76
CA PHE A 22 12.17 0.44 -5.51
C PHE A 22 12.16 1.66 -4.59
N GLU A 23 12.29 2.85 -5.18
CA GLU A 23 12.13 4.12 -4.47
C GLU A 23 10.69 4.64 -4.64
N TYR A 24 10.06 4.98 -3.52
CA TYR A 24 8.68 5.46 -3.51
C TYR A 24 8.60 6.88 -4.12
N SER A 25 8.12 7.00 -5.36
CA SER A 25 8.14 8.26 -6.11
C SER A 25 6.84 9.04 -6.07
N ILE A 26 5.70 8.35 -6.04
CA ILE A 26 4.37 8.97 -6.16
C ILE A 26 3.46 8.45 -5.04
N PRO A 27 2.78 9.32 -4.28
CA PRO A 27 1.82 8.88 -3.27
C PRO A 27 0.61 8.23 -3.92
N MET A 28 0.27 7.03 -3.46
CA MET A 28 -0.95 6.31 -3.83
C MET A 28 -1.81 6.08 -2.60
N ARG A 29 -3.09 6.40 -2.69
CA ARG A 29 -4.08 6.16 -1.63
C ARG A 29 -5.20 5.28 -2.15
N VAL A 30 -5.40 4.14 -1.49
CA VAL A 30 -6.48 3.20 -1.78
C VAL A 30 -7.45 3.19 -0.59
N THR A 31 -8.74 3.27 -0.86
CA THR A 31 -9.78 3.33 0.17
C THR A 31 -10.92 2.36 -0.19
N TYR A 32 -11.26 1.45 0.73
CA TYR A 32 -12.49 0.67 0.68
C TYR A 32 -13.53 1.32 1.60
N ASN A 33 -14.66 1.75 1.04
CA ASN A 33 -15.67 2.56 1.74
C ASN A 33 -15.05 3.82 2.36
N ASN A 34 -14.93 3.86 3.70
CA ASN A 34 -14.36 4.97 4.47
C ASN A 34 -13.07 4.56 5.20
N ARG A 35 -12.43 3.46 4.80
CA ARG A 35 -11.20 2.96 5.41
C ARG A 35 -10.06 2.91 4.40
N ASP A 36 -8.97 3.59 4.73
CA ASP A 36 -7.74 3.54 3.93
C ASP A 36 -7.04 2.20 4.09
N VAL A 37 -6.43 1.75 2.99
CA VAL A 37 -5.53 0.60 2.99
C VAL A 37 -4.16 1.07 3.46
N SER A 38 -3.64 0.44 4.51
CA SER A 38 -2.27 0.59 4.99
C SER A 38 -1.53 -0.74 4.88
N ASN A 39 -0.21 -0.70 4.64
CA ASN A 39 0.61 -1.91 4.54
C ASN A 39 0.48 -2.76 5.81
N GLY A 40 0.12 -4.04 5.66
CA GLY A 40 -0.07 -4.99 6.77
C GLY A 40 -1.39 -4.91 7.51
N CYS A 41 -2.35 -4.05 7.11
CA CYS A 41 -3.67 -4.03 7.74
C CYS A 41 -4.59 -5.13 7.19
N GLU A 42 -5.38 -5.73 8.07
CA GLU A 42 -6.36 -6.76 7.68
C GLU A 42 -7.71 -6.14 7.30
N PHE A 43 -8.36 -6.72 6.31
CA PHE A 43 -9.76 -6.48 5.95
C PHE A 43 -10.55 -7.78 6.04
N LYS A 44 -11.74 -7.74 6.61
CA LYS A 44 -12.68 -8.85 6.54
C LYS A 44 -13.19 -9.01 5.10
N PRO A 45 -13.50 -10.22 4.62
CA PRO A 45 -13.96 -10.43 3.25
C PRO A 45 -15.11 -9.50 2.80
N PRO A 46 -16.13 -9.21 3.62
CA PRO A 46 -17.21 -8.29 3.24
C PRO A 46 -16.77 -6.84 3.00
N GLN A 47 -15.60 -6.44 3.52
CA GLN A 47 -15.11 -5.06 3.39
C GLN A 47 -14.46 -4.79 2.03
N VAL A 48 -14.12 -5.85 1.27
CA VAL A 48 -13.38 -5.76 0.00
C VAL A 48 -14.16 -6.32 -1.20
N VAL A 49 -15.46 -6.55 -1.04
CA VAL A 49 -16.33 -7.09 -2.11
C VAL A 49 -16.50 -6.12 -3.28
N ASN A 50 -16.50 -4.82 -2.98
CA ASN A 50 -16.67 -3.76 -3.97
C ASN A 50 -15.31 -3.15 -4.31
N GLN A 51 -15.15 -2.70 -5.55
CA GLN A 51 -13.92 -2.06 -6.01
C GLN A 51 -13.56 -0.84 -5.14
N PRO A 52 -12.27 -0.69 -4.75
CA PRO A 52 -11.85 0.45 -3.95
C PRO A 52 -11.77 1.73 -4.78
N ARG A 53 -11.76 2.86 -4.08
CA ARG A 53 -11.38 4.15 -4.66
C ARG A 53 -9.86 4.27 -4.62
N VAL A 54 -9.26 4.66 -5.73
CA VAL A 54 -7.81 4.83 -5.86
C VAL A 54 -7.52 6.26 -6.28
N ASN A 55 -6.70 6.95 -5.49
CA ASN A 55 -6.17 8.27 -5.81
C ASN A 55 -4.66 8.13 -5.97
N ILE A 56 -4.15 8.60 -7.10
CA ILE A 56 -2.72 8.64 -7.41
C ILE A 56 -2.33 10.12 -7.43
N GLY A 57 -1.30 10.49 -6.66
CA GLY A 57 -0.75 11.85 -6.69
C GLY A 57 0.28 12.02 -7.79
N GLY A 58 1.21 12.95 -7.57
CA GLY A 58 2.20 13.38 -8.55
C GLY A 58 1.88 14.81 -9.00
N ASP A 59 2.89 15.67 -8.97
CA ASP A 59 2.85 16.94 -9.70
C ASP A 59 3.33 16.64 -11.13
N ASP A 60 2.65 17.21 -12.13
CA ASP A 60 2.99 17.10 -13.57
C ASP A 60 4.42 17.60 -13.85
#